data_AF-A0A9E1IJU2-F1
#
_entry.id   AF-A0A9E1IJU2-F1
#
_cell.length_a   1.000
_cell.length_b   1.000
_cell.length_c   1.000
_cell.angle_alpha   90.00
_cell.angle_beta   90.00
_cell.angle_gamma   90.00
#
_symmetry.space_group_name_H-M   'P 1'
#
loop_
_entity.id
_entity.type
_entity.pdbx_description
1 polymer ?
#
loop_
_entity_poly.entity_id
_entity_poly.type
_entity_poly.pdbx_seq_one_letter_code
_entity_poly.pdbx_strand_id
1 'polypeptide(L)'
;MRFGKEFSGTLRVEVFLVVGINDKVEQLRKIRAILDRVGPDRVDINTAVRPVPGGQNLKVSDAFLAEAHRILGERSSVITNFRRKDEKSWDHMVNDEQVLASLRRRPQTLLDLASSLDSHPESVLKVITCLSDAGKIEPQLRGDETFWLAVAMSSNQYISDETL
;
A
#
# COMPACT_ATOMS: atom_id res chain seq x y z
N MET A 1 -35.11 13.16 -10.26
CA MET A 1 -35.08 12.61 -8.88
C MET A 1 -33.82 13.10 -8.19
N ARG A 2 -33.97 13.79 -7.04
CA ARG A 2 -32.91 14.50 -6.32
C ARG A 2 -32.33 13.59 -5.24
N PHE A 3 -31.15 13.01 -5.48
CA PHE A 3 -30.42 12.22 -4.50
C PHE A 3 -29.40 13.11 -3.76
N GLY A 4 -29.89 14.10 -3.02
CA GLY A 4 -29.01 15.09 -2.37
C GLY A 4 -29.69 15.99 -1.31
N LYS A 5 -30.85 15.59 -0.78
CA LYS A 5 -31.55 16.38 0.25
C LYS A 5 -31.64 15.72 1.62
N GLU A 6 -31.12 14.50 1.80
CA GLU A 6 -31.25 13.75 3.06
C GLU A 6 -29.91 13.21 3.61
N PHE A 7 -28.79 13.53 2.96
CA PHE A 7 -27.48 13.13 3.47
C PHE A 7 -26.87 14.26 4.31
N SER A 8 -26.84 14.07 5.63
CA SER A 8 -26.19 14.99 6.59
C SER A 8 -24.71 14.66 6.83
N GLY A 9 -24.14 13.72 6.07
CA GLY A 9 -22.75 13.31 6.15
C GLY A 9 -21.87 13.99 5.08
N THR A 10 -20.56 13.82 5.20
CA THR A 10 -19.60 14.29 4.19
C THR A 10 -19.57 13.34 2.98
N LEU A 11 -19.86 13.87 1.79
CA LEU A 11 -19.80 13.13 0.53
C LEU A 11 -18.37 13.15 -0.03
N ARG A 12 -17.70 12.00 0.05
CA ARG A 12 -16.36 11.79 -0.52
C ARG A 12 -16.47 10.97 -1.80
N VAL A 13 -15.86 11.44 -2.87
CA VAL A 13 -15.81 10.74 -4.17
C VAL A 13 -14.37 10.35 -4.49
N GLU A 14 -14.17 9.13 -4.96
CA GLU A 14 -12.86 8.64 -5.42
C GLU A 14 -12.81 8.60 -6.95
N VAL A 15 -11.71 9.09 -7.53
CA VAL A 15 -11.41 9.06 -8.96
C VAL A 15 -10.14 8.25 -9.17
N PHE A 16 -10.27 7.06 -9.76
CA PHE A 16 -9.15 6.18 -10.05
C PHE A 16 -8.65 6.35 -11.49
N LEU A 17 -7.40 6.79 -11.65
CA LEU A 17 -6.76 7.06 -12.95
C LEU A 17 -5.85 5.90 -13.37
N VAL A 18 -5.96 5.50 -14.64
CA VAL A 18 -5.29 4.35 -15.24
C VAL A 18 -4.78 4.70 -16.63
N VAL A 19 -3.51 4.38 -16.89
CA VAL A 19 -2.86 4.58 -18.20
C VAL A 19 -3.65 3.87 -19.31
N GLY A 20 -3.84 4.57 -20.43
CA GLY A 20 -4.54 4.07 -21.61
C GLY A 20 -6.06 3.98 -21.48
N ILE A 21 -6.63 4.20 -20.29
CA ILE A 21 -8.08 4.11 -20.05
C ILE A 21 -8.70 5.50 -19.88
N ASN A 22 -8.22 6.27 -18.90
CA ASN A 22 -8.78 7.58 -18.55
C ASN A 22 -7.70 8.62 -18.25
N ASP A 23 -6.52 8.44 -18.84
CA ASP A 23 -5.33 9.27 -18.74
C ASP A 23 -5.26 10.41 -19.77
N LYS A 24 -6.42 10.96 -20.15
CA LYS A 24 -6.54 12.07 -21.10
C LYS A 24 -7.31 13.24 -20.50
N VAL A 25 -6.93 14.45 -20.90
CA VAL A 25 -7.54 15.72 -20.45
C VAL A 25 -9.05 15.74 -20.72
N GLU A 26 -9.49 15.22 -21.86
CA GLU A 26 -10.92 15.15 -22.22
C GLU A 26 -11.72 14.29 -21.24
N GLN A 27 -11.11 13.22 -20.71
CA GLN A 27 -11.75 12.36 -19.71
C GLN A 27 -11.82 13.06 -18.35
N LEU A 28 -10.75 13.75 -17.95
CA LEU A 28 -10.74 14.57 -16.73
C LEU A 28 -11.82 15.64 -16.76
N ARG A 29 -12.06 16.29 -17.91
CA ARG A 29 -13.16 17.27 -18.06
C ARG A 29 -14.54 16.63 -17.92
N LYS A 30 -14.75 15.42 -18.45
CA LYS A 30 -16.00 14.68 -18.26
C LYS A 30 -16.22 14.32 -16.79
N ILE A 31 -15.18 13.85 -16.11
CA ILE A 31 -15.23 13.56 -14.68
C ILE A 31 -15.56 14.82 -13.90
N ARG A 32 -14.90 15.95 -14.21
CA ARG A 32 -15.18 17.25 -13.60
C ARG A 32 -16.66 17.65 -13.73
N ALA A 33 -17.24 17.51 -14.92
CA ALA A 33 -18.65 17.83 -15.14
C ALA A 33 -19.61 16.94 -14.30
N ILE A 34 -19.22 15.69 -14.02
CA ILE A 34 -19.98 14.81 -13.12
C ILE A 34 -19.81 15.27 -11.67
N LEU A 35 -18.58 15.59 -11.25
CA LEU A 35 -18.30 16.08 -9.90
C LEU A 35 -19.04 17.39 -9.59
N ASP A 36 -19.14 18.30 -10.56
CA ASP A 36 -19.89 19.55 -10.40
C ASP A 36 -21.40 19.30 -10.20
N ARG A 37 -21.95 18.23 -10.81
CA ARG A 37 -23.35 17.83 -10.64
C ARG A 37 -23.61 17.10 -9.31
N VAL A 38 -22.64 16.32 -8.86
CA VAL A 38 -22.71 15.56 -7.60
C VAL A 38 -22.47 16.47 -6.39
N GLY A 39 -21.55 17.44 -6.53
CA GLY A 39 -21.17 18.37 -5.47
C GLY A 39 -20.55 17.71 -4.23
N PRO A 40 -19.51 16.87 -4.36
CA PRO A 40 -18.88 16.24 -3.20
C PRO A 40 -18.11 17.25 -2.35
N ASP A 41 -18.02 16.99 -1.06
CA ASP A 41 -17.19 17.76 -0.13
C ASP A 41 -15.70 17.53 -0.39
N ARG A 42 -15.33 16.33 -0.83
CA ARG A 42 -13.95 15.93 -1.10
C ARG A 42 -13.86 14.97 -2.27
N VAL A 43 -12.80 15.13 -3.07
CA VAL A 43 -12.44 14.21 -4.14
C VAL A 43 -11.05 13.64 -3.87
N ASP A 44 -10.89 12.33 -3.93
CA ASP A 44 -9.57 11.71 -3.88
C ASP A 44 -9.18 11.21 -5.26
N ILE A 45 -7.96 11.52 -5.69
CA ILE A 45 -7.39 11.04 -6.94
C ILE A 45 -6.43 9.90 -6.61
N ASN A 46 -6.78 8.71 -7.08
CA ASN A 46 -6.00 7.48 -6.91
C ASN A 46 -5.44 7.03 -8.26
N THR A 47 -4.39 6.23 -8.24
CA THR A 47 -3.79 5.62 -9.43
C THR A 47 -3.29 4.22 -9.10
N ALA A 48 -3.09 3.38 -10.11
CA ALA A 48 -2.52 2.05 -9.91
C ALA A 48 -1.10 2.18 -9.30
N VAL A 49 -0.91 1.59 -8.11
CA VAL A 49 0.41 1.53 -7.42
C VAL A 49 0.84 0.10 -7.14
N ARG A 50 0.16 -0.90 -7.73
CA ARG A 50 0.48 -2.31 -7.52
C ARG A 50 1.41 -2.78 -8.65
N PRO A 51 2.73 -2.93 -8.41
CA PRO A 51 3.58 -3.60 -9.37
C PRO A 51 3.08 -5.05 -9.53
N VAL A 52 2.84 -5.45 -10.77
CA VAL A 52 2.57 -6.85 -11.12
C VAL A 52 3.88 -7.36 -11.75
N PRO A 53 4.52 -8.41 -11.21
CA PRO A 53 5.70 -8.98 -11.85
C PRO A 53 5.40 -9.38 -13.30
N GLY A 54 6.12 -8.79 -14.26
CA GLY A 54 5.90 -9.00 -15.70
C GLY A 54 4.67 -8.29 -16.31
N GLY A 55 3.95 -7.47 -15.53
CA GLY A 55 2.80 -6.71 -16.01
C GLY A 55 3.13 -5.28 -16.43
N GLN A 56 2.24 -4.67 -17.23
CA GLN A 56 2.38 -3.29 -17.66
C GLN A 56 2.16 -2.32 -16.50
N ASN A 57 2.97 -1.26 -16.40
CA ASN A 57 2.76 -0.21 -15.42
C ASN A 57 1.53 0.61 -15.82
N LEU A 58 0.48 0.52 -15.01
CA LEU A 58 -0.78 1.23 -15.22
C LEU A 58 -0.87 2.55 -14.44
N LYS A 59 0.18 2.93 -13.72
CA LYS A 59 0.29 4.19 -12.99
C LYS A 59 0.38 5.36 -13.97
N VAL A 60 -0.57 6.30 -13.91
CA VAL A 60 -0.44 7.58 -14.63
C VAL A 60 0.75 8.39 -14.09
N SER A 61 1.37 9.22 -14.94
CA SER A 61 2.54 10.01 -14.55
C SER A 61 2.21 11.03 -13.46
N ASP A 62 3.20 11.41 -12.65
CA ASP A 62 3.00 12.41 -11.59
C ASP A 62 2.61 13.78 -12.17
N ALA A 63 3.11 14.12 -13.36
CA ALA A 63 2.68 15.30 -14.11
C ALA A 63 1.19 15.23 -14.48
N PHE A 64 0.69 14.05 -14.86
CA PHE A 64 -0.73 13.87 -15.15
C PHE A 64 -1.58 13.90 -13.88
N LEU A 65 -1.09 13.40 -12.74
CA LEU A 65 -1.77 13.55 -11.45
C LEU A 65 -1.89 15.01 -11.02
N ALA A 66 -0.84 15.81 -11.22
CA ALA A 66 -0.88 17.25 -10.96
C ALA A 66 -1.88 17.97 -11.88
N GLU A 67 -1.91 17.59 -13.16
CA GLU A 67 -2.88 18.14 -14.12
C GLU A 67 -4.31 17.71 -13.79
N ALA A 68 -4.52 16.47 -13.35
CA ALA A 68 -5.80 15.98 -12.86
C ALA A 68 -6.28 16.79 -11.65
N HIS A 69 -5.41 17.04 -10.67
CA HIS A 69 -5.75 17.89 -9.54
C HIS A 69 -6.19 19.30 -9.98
N ARG A 70 -5.43 19.91 -10.90
CA ARG A 70 -5.74 21.24 -11.45
C ARG A 70 -7.11 21.30 -12.14
N ILE A 71 -7.46 20.26 -12.91
CA ILE A 71 -8.73 20.19 -13.66
C ILE A 71 -9.92 19.85 -12.75
N LEU A 72 -9.74 18.86 -11.87
CA LEU A 72 -10.78 18.37 -10.97
C LEU A 72 -11.07 19.37 -9.82
N GLY A 73 -10.14 20.29 -9.55
CA GLY A 73 -10.32 21.45 -8.71
C GLY A 73 -9.84 21.27 -7.27
N GLU A 74 -9.93 22.33 -6.48
CA GLU A 74 -9.34 22.44 -5.13
C GLU A 74 -9.86 21.43 -4.11
N ARG A 75 -11.07 20.89 -4.33
CA ARG A 75 -11.64 19.81 -3.49
C ARG A 75 -10.96 18.46 -3.72
N SER A 76 -10.15 18.34 -4.76
CA SER A 76 -9.44 17.12 -5.08
C SER A 76 -8.10 17.03 -4.34
N SER A 77 -7.72 15.83 -3.92
CA SER A 77 -6.41 15.55 -3.32
C SER A 77 -5.83 14.30 -3.96
N VAL A 78 -4.60 14.38 -4.45
CA VAL A 78 -3.89 13.20 -4.95
C VAL A 78 -3.44 12.37 -3.76
N ILE A 79 -3.97 11.15 -3.63
CA ILE A 79 -3.56 10.22 -2.59
C ILE A 79 -2.37 9.43 -3.14
N THR A 80 -1.17 9.98 -2.91
CA THR A 80 0.05 9.19 -3.06
C THR A 80 0.21 8.35 -1.79
N ASN A 81 -0.03 7.04 -1.91
CA ASN A 81 0.28 6.08 -0.85
C ASN A 81 1.80 5.87 -0.73
N PHE A 82 2.57 6.96 -0.59
CA PHE A 82 3.96 6.96 -0.12
C PHE A 82 4.26 8.36 0.44
N ARG A 83 3.65 8.68 1.58
CA ARG A 83 4.35 9.57 2.51
C ARG A 83 5.57 8.78 2.99
N ARG A 84 6.71 9.02 2.35
CA ARG A 84 8.00 8.75 2.97
C ARG A 84 7.99 9.59 4.25
N LYS A 85 7.67 8.97 5.40
CA LYS A 85 7.65 9.65 6.70
C LYS A 85 9.03 10.30 6.86
N ASP A 86 9.06 11.60 7.15
CA ASP A 86 10.31 12.30 7.42
C ASP A 86 11.12 11.49 8.44
N GLU A 87 12.42 11.32 8.21
CA GLU A 87 13.38 10.51 9.01
C GLU A 87 13.34 10.81 10.53
N LYS A 88 12.63 11.86 10.96
CA LYS A 88 12.57 12.37 12.33
C LYS A 88 11.39 11.88 13.17
N SER A 89 10.53 10.98 12.69
CA SER A 89 9.28 10.58 13.40
C SER A 89 9.06 9.06 13.53
N TRP A 90 10.15 8.32 13.74
CA TRP A 90 10.10 6.91 14.10
C TRP A 90 10.19 6.79 15.63
N ASP A 91 9.04 6.65 16.30
CA ASP A 91 8.96 6.68 17.78
C ASP A 91 8.69 5.29 18.39
N HIS A 92 8.52 4.25 17.56
CA HIS A 92 8.25 2.89 18.02
C HIS A 92 9.46 1.96 17.92
N MET A 93 9.74 1.30 19.05
CA MET A 93 10.67 0.19 19.12
C MET A 93 9.95 -1.09 18.71
N VAL A 94 10.36 -1.64 17.56
CA VAL A 94 9.83 -2.88 17.01
C VAL A 94 10.36 -4.10 17.77
N ASN A 95 9.50 -5.11 17.96
CA ASN A 95 9.88 -6.41 18.52
C ASN A 95 9.64 -7.58 17.56
N ASP A 96 10.22 -8.73 17.90
CA ASP A 96 10.15 -9.98 17.14
C ASP A 96 8.72 -10.42 16.79
N GLU A 97 7.79 -10.35 17.76
CA GLU A 97 6.43 -10.84 17.56
C GLU A 97 5.64 -9.94 16.60
N GLN A 98 5.89 -8.62 16.61
CA GLN A 98 5.29 -7.69 15.67
C GLN A 98 5.72 -7.98 14.22
N VAL A 99 7.02 -8.23 14.02
CA VAL A 99 7.56 -8.58 12.70
C VAL A 99 7.01 -9.93 12.23
N LEU A 100 7.03 -10.95 13.09
CA LEU A 100 6.50 -12.28 12.78
C LEU A 100 5.00 -12.26 12.47
N ALA A 101 4.19 -11.58 13.29
CA ALA A 101 2.75 -11.43 13.05
C ALA A 101 2.45 -10.71 11.73
N SER A 102 3.29 -9.76 11.33
CA SER A 102 3.16 -9.11 10.03
C SER A 102 3.51 -10.05 8.87
N LEU A 103 4.65 -10.74 8.97
CA LEU A 103 5.15 -11.66 7.95
C LEU A 103 4.29 -12.93 7.80
N ARG A 104 3.61 -13.38 8.85
CA ARG A 104 2.63 -14.47 8.79
C ARG A 104 1.39 -14.13 7.96
N ARG A 105 1.03 -12.84 7.87
CA ARG A 105 -0.13 -12.39 7.07
C ARG A 105 0.22 -12.25 5.60
N ARG A 106 1.44 -11.81 5.29
CA ARG A 106 1.95 -11.69 3.91
C ARG A 106 3.47 -11.51 3.90
N PRO A 107 4.17 -11.94 2.83
CA PRO A 107 5.55 -11.55 2.59
C PRO A 107 5.69 -10.03 2.46
N GLN A 108 6.74 -9.44 3.05
CA GLN A 108 6.97 -7.98 3.03
C GLN A 108 8.46 -7.64 2.87
N THR A 109 8.75 -6.50 2.24
CA THR A 109 10.11 -5.94 2.22
C THR A 109 10.48 -5.29 3.56
N LEU A 110 11.77 -4.97 3.76
CA LEU A 110 12.23 -4.19 4.92
C LEU A 110 11.48 -2.85 5.03
N LEU A 111 11.32 -2.14 3.92
CA LEU A 111 10.67 -0.83 3.89
C LEU A 111 9.16 -0.93 4.14
N ASP A 112 8.52 -1.99 3.67
CA ASP A 112 7.11 -2.28 3.98
C ASP A 112 6.91 -2.55 5.47
N LEU A 113 7.81 -3.32 6.09
CA LEU A 113 7.78 -3.60 7.53
C LEU A 113 7.99 -2.32 8.34
N ALA A 114 9.02 -1.53 8.00
CA ALA A 114 9.29 -0.25 8.64
C ALA A 114 8.08 0.69 8.58
N SER A 115 7.47 0.82 7.40
CA SER A 115 6.28 1.66 7.20
C SER A 115 5.05 1.13 7.94
N SER A 116 4.83 -0.19 7.96
CA SER A 116 3.64 -0.79 8.59
C SER A 116 3.70 -0.89 10.11
N LEU A 117 4.91 -0.99 10.68
CA LEU A 117 5.17 -1.06 12.12
C LEU A 117 5.54 0.31 12.71
N ASP A 118 5.46 1.36 11.90
CA ASP A 118 5.83 2.73 12.26
C ASP A 118 7.20 2.83 12.95
N SER A 119 8.18 2.08 12.43
CA SER A 119 9.49 1.88 13.05
C SER A 119 10.64 2.16 12.08
N HIS A 120 11.78 2.63 12.59
CA HIS A 120 12.95 2.96 11.78
C HIS A 120 13.45 1.72 11.01
N PRO A 121 13.83 1.83 9.71
CA PRO A 121 14.34 0.70 8.94
C PRO A 121 15.51 -0.03 9.59
N GLU A 122 16.43 0.68 10.24
CA GLU A 122 17.54 0.04 10.96
C GLU A 122 17.08 -0.83 12.13
N SER A 123 16.08 -0.39 12.89
CA SER A 123 15.52 -1.16 14.01
C SER A 123 14.83 -2.42 13.50
N VAL A 124 14.07 -2.30 12.41
CA VAL A 124 13.44 -3.44 11.74
C VAL A 124 14.48 -4.40 11.17
N LEU A 125 15.55 -3.87 10.56
CA LEU A 125 16.63 -4.68 10.02
C LEU A 125 17.33 -5.51 11.10
N LYS A 126 17.59 -4.93 12.28
CA LYS A 126 18.14 -5.68 13.42
C LYS A 126 17.27 -6.88 13.79
N VAL A 127 15.96 -6.68 13.89
CA VAL A 127 15.00 -7.75 14.22
C VAL A 127 14.94 -8.81 13.11
N ILE A 128 14.91 -8.39 11.84
CA ILE A 128 14.95 -9.29 10.69
C ILE A 128 16.21 -10.17 10.73
N THR A 129 17.39 -9.58 10.95
CA THR A 129 18.64 -10.32 11.06
C THR A 129 18.56 -11.37 12.15
N CYS A 130 18.13 -10.99 13.37
CA CYS A 130 17.98 -11.93 14.49
C CYS A 130 16.97 -13.06 14.19
N LEU A 131 15.84 -12.75 13.55
CA LEU A 131 14.82 -13.73 13.20
C LEU A 131 15.26 -14.66 12.06
N SER A 132 16.05 -14.15 11.12
CA SER A 132 16.62 -14.91 10.00
C SER A 132 17.69 -15.88 10.53
N ASP A 133 18.57 -15.40 11.41
CA ASP A 133 19.59 -16.23 12.08
C ASP A 133 18.94 -17.34 12.93
N ALA A 134 17.78 -17.05 13.54
CA ALA A 134 16.98 -18.01 14.29
C ALA A 134 16.13 -18.96 13.40
N GLY A 135 16.20 -18.85 12.06
CA GLY A 135 15.44 -19.68 11.13
C GLY A 135 13.92 -19.47 11.17
N LYS A 136 13.45 -18.37 11.77
CA LYS A 136 12.01 -18.07 11.89
C LYS A 136 11.46 -17.34 10.67
N ILE A 137 12.34 -16.72 9.89
CA ILE A 137 11.99 -16.05 8.63
C ILE A 137 13.00 -16.41 7.54
N GLU A 138 12.59 -16.35 6.28
CA GLU A 138 13.45 -16.62 5.12
C GLU A 138 13.36 -15.49 4.08
N PRO A 139 14.47 -15.17 3.39
CA PRO A 139 14.46 -14.22 2.28
C PRO A 139 13.95 -14.89 1.00
N GLN A 140 13.17 -14.15 0.22
CA GLN A 140 12.70 -14.53 -1.10
C GLN A 140 12.88 -13.36 -2.07
N LEU A 141 13.73 -13.58 -3.08
CA LEU A 141 13.94 -12.62 -4.15
C LEU A 141 12.72 -12.63 -5.09
N ARG A 142 12.14 -11.46 -5.34
CA ARG A 142 11.08 -11.26 -6.33
C ARG A 142 11.44 -10.07 -7.22
N GLY A 143 11.97 -10.35 -8.41
CA GLY A 143 12.58 -9.31 -9.24
C GLY A 143 13.86 -8.80 -8.58
N ASP A 144 13.95 -7.48 -8.39
CA ASP A 144 15.12 -6.81 -7.79
C ASP A 144 14.95 -6.54 -6.27
N GLU A 145 13.85 -7.00 -5.66
CA GLU A 145 13.53 -6.76 -4.26
C GLU A 145 13.53 -8.04 -3.42
N THR A 146 14.00 -7.93 -2.17
CA THR A 146 13.98 -9.02 -1.19
C THR A 146 12.76 -8.90 -0.29
N PHE A 147 11.91 -9.93 -0.33
CA PHE A 147 10.78 -10.10 0.57
C PHE A 147 11.17 -11.08 1.68
N TRP A 148 10.67 -10.84 2.89
CA TRP A 148 10.82 -11.75 4.02
C TRP A 148 9.53 -12.53 4.23
N LEU A 149 9.64 -13.80 4.57
CA LEU A 149 8.52 -14.69 4.85
C LEU A 149 8.69 -15.31 6.22
N ALA A 150 7.59 -15.45 6.98
CA ALA A 150 7.62 -16.26 8.19
C ALA A 150 7.64 -17.75 7.82
N VAL A 151 8.62 -18.48 8.34
CA VAL A 151 8.67 -19.93 8.21
C VAL A 151 7.61 -20.51 9.14
N ALA A 152 6.63 -21.22 8.59
CA ALA A 152 5.68 -21.97 9.40
C ALA A 152 6.48 -23.04 10.15
N MET A 153 6.37 -23.07 11.48
CA MET A 153 6.91 -24.19 12.24
C MET A 153 6.16 -25.44 11.81
N SER A 154 6.82 -26.27 11.01
CA SER A 154 6.35 -27.61 10.67
C SER A 154 6.26 -28.40 11.96
N SER A 155 5.06 -28.53 12.53
CA SER A 155 4.76 -29.57 13.51
C SER A 155 4.80 -30.92 12.80
N ASN A 156 6.00 -31.47 12.53
CA ASN A 156 6.15 -32.91 12.35
C ASN A 156 7.61 -33.39 12.50
N GLN A 157 7.97 -33.85 13.69
CA GLN A 157 8.58 -35.17 13.89
C GLN A 157 8.67 -35.47 15.38
N TYR A 158 7.52 -35.86 15.95
CA TYR A 158 7.45 -36.78 17.09
C TYR A 158 6.50 -37.89 16.66
N ILE A 159 7.04 -38.98 16.13
CA ILE A 159 6.75 -40.34 16.58
C ILE A 159 8.05 -41.12 16.38
N SER A 160 8.81 -41.24 17.47
CA SER A 160 9.72 -42.35 17.70
C SER A 160 8.92 -43.63 17.92
N ASP A 161 9.44 -44.74 17.40
CA ASP A 161 9.24 -46.14 17.81
C ASP A 161 7.85 -46.60 18.27
N GLU A 162 7.27 -47.50 17.48
CA GLU A 162 6.90 -48.87 17.88
C GLU A 162 5.94 -49.43 16.82
N THR A 163 6.31 -50.53 16.15
CA THR A 163 5.57 -51.82 16.17
C THR A 163 6.15 -52.78 15.12
N LEU A 164 6.61 -53.93 15.65
CA LEU A 164 6.96 -55.24 15.05
C LEU A 164 8.35 -55.44 14.43
#